data_AF-A0A9D5PR14-F1
#
_entry.id   AF-A0A9D5PR14-F1
#
_cell.length_a   1.000
_cell.length_b   1.000
_cell.length_c   1.000
_cell.angle_alpha   90.00
_cell.angle_beta   90.00
_cell.angle_gamma   90.00
#
_symmetry.space_group_name_H-M   'P 1'
#
loop_
_entity.id
_entity.type
_entity.pdbx_description
1 polymer ?
#
loop_
_entity_poly.entity_id
_entity_poly.type
_entity_poly.pdbx_seq_one_letter_code
_entity_poly.pdbx_strand_id
1 'polypeptide(L)'
;MTIRAEIEDITKVDSYALSVSGVSVTSNAAGTNQYDPFNVLVASEAVSVKIPPYIEVQGISLDRGSVTLREGGKVTLNAEVTPDGATDSTVTWHSSDSAVATVDANGTVTARGVGKAVITASAGSFSAECSVTVNAAGDEILGDINLDGEVTIDDALLLFQYSMLPDVYEIAYEGGLDFTKDGDVTIDDALLLFQYSMLPDIYPLA
;
A
#
# COMPACT_ATOMS: atom_id res chain seq x y z
N MET A 1 -26.41 -12.16 38.72
CA MET A 1 -24.99 -12.32 39.08
C MET A 1 -24.19 -12.07 37.82
N THR A 2 -23.55 -10.91 37.70
CA THR A 2 -22.73 -10.55 36.53
C THR A 2 -21.29 -10.86 36.88
N ILE A 3 -20.71 -11.88 36.25
CA ILE A 3 -19.29 -12.20 36.41
C ILE A 3 -18.53 -11.25 35.48
N ARG A 4 -17.75 -10.34 36.05
CA ARG A 4 -16.77 -9.52 35.30
C ARG A 4 -15.39 -10.13 35.54
N ALA A 5 -14.75 -10.60 34.49
CA ALA A 5 -13.32 -10.90 34.49
C ALA A 5 -12.59 -9.70 33.88
N GLU A 6 -11.66 -9.11 34.61
CA GLU A 6 -10.70 -8.15 34.05
C GLU A 6 -9.57 -8.95 33.38
N ILE A 7 -9.30 -8.70 32.10
CA ILE A 7 -8.23 -9.36 31.34
C ILE A 7 -7.21 -8.28 30.97
N GLU A 8 -5.96 -8.47 31.40
CA GLU A 8 -4.89 -7.47 31.25
C GLU A 8 -4.31 -7.37 29.84
N ASP A 9 -4.41 -8.41 28.99
CA ASP A 9 -4.01 -8.31 27.58
C ASP A 9 -4.53 -9.51 26.78
N ILE A 10 -5.46 -9.29 25.85
CA ILE A 10 -6.09 -10.35 25.05
C ILE A 10 -5.24 -10.78 23.84
N THR A 11 -4.10 -10.13 23.61
CA THR A 11 -3.33 -10.24 22.35
C THR A 11 -2.32 -11.39 22.32
N LYS A 12 -2.13 -12.14 23.42
CA LYS A 12 -1.06 -13.16 23.56
C LYS A 12 -1.53 -14.57 23.96
N VAL A 13 -2.82 -14.90 23.89
CA VAL A 13 -3.33 -16.18 24.38
C VAL A 13 -4.22 -16.88 23.34
N ASP A 14 -3.87 -18.13 23.00
CA ASP A 14 -4.52 -18.91 21.94
C ASP A 14 -5.96 -19.37 22.28
N SER A 15 -6.33 -19.42 23.56
CA SER A 15 -7.69 -19.74 24.01
C SER A 15 -7.93 -19.37 25.48
N TYR A 16 -9.17 -19.04 25.85
CA TYR A 16 -9.60 -18.94 27.25
C TYR A 16 -10.73 -19.94 27.52
N ALA A 17 -10.61 -20.66 28.64
CA ALA A 17 -11.67 -21.50 29.18
C ALA A 17 -12.31 -20.79 30.38
N LEU A 18 -13.57 -20.39 30.24
CA LEU A 18 -14.38 -19.90 31.36
C LEU A 18 -15.07 -21.11 32.01
N SER A 19 -14.65 -21.48 33.22
CA SER A 19 -15.36 -22.48 34.02
C SER A 19 -16.25 -21.77 35.05
N VAL A 20 -17.54 -22.09 35.05
CA VAL A 20 -18.46 -21.64 36.08
C VAL A 20 -18.52 -22.74 37.14
N SER A 21 -17.80 -22.57 38.24
CA SER A 21 -17.88 -23.47 39.40
C SER A 21 -18.84 -22.90 40.44
N GLY A 22 -19.79 -23.72 40.91
CA GLY A 22 -20.57 -23.41 42.12
C GLY A 22 -21.93 -22.73 41.93
N VAL A 23 -22.66 -22.99 40.85
CA VAL A 23 -24.07 -22.56 40.78
C VAL A 23 -24.90 -23.38 41.77
N SER A 24 -25.37 -22.75 42.84
CA SER A 24 -26.31 -23.35 43.79
C SER A 24 -27.71 -22.75 43.56
N VAL A 25 -28.70 -23.62 43.35
CA VAL A 25 -30.11 -23.24 43.27
C VAL A 25 -30.77 -23.64 44.58
N THR A 26 -31.26 -22.68 45.36
CA THR A 26 -32.09 -22.95 46.53
C THR A 26 -33.56 -22.76 46.16
N SER A 27 -34.40 -23.78 46.40
CA SER A 27 -35.84 -23.67 46.29
C SER A 27 -36.42 -23.09 47.59
N ASN A 28 -37.34 -22.14 47.49
CA ASN A 28 -38.02 -21.55 48.66
C ASN A 28 -39.37 -22.26 48.94
N ALA A 29 -39.39 -23.58 49.07
CA ALA A 29 -40.61 -24.28 49.46
C ALA A 29 -40.82 -24.22 50.97
N ALA A 30 -41.57 -23.23 51.44
CA ALA A 30 -42.13 -23.21 52.79
C ALA A 30 -43.34 -24.16 52.84
N GLY A 31 -43.12 -25.43 53.20
CA GLY A 31 -44.23 -26.37 53.40
C GLY A 31 -43.76 -27.80 53.58
N THR A 32 -44.13 -28.39 54.71
CA THR A 32 -43.85 -29.76 55.12
C THR A 32 -44.19 -30.78 54.02
N ASN A 33 -43.19 -31.43 53.44
CA ASN A 33 -43.19 -32.86 53.11
C ASN A 33 -41.78 -33.28 52.64
N GLN A 34 -41.33 -34.41 53.19
CA GLN A 34 -40.04 -35.05 52.97
C GLN A 34 -39.79 -35.31 51.48
N TYR A 35 -39.10 -34.38 50.81
CA TYR A 35 -38.55 -34.56 49.46
C TYR A 35 -37.04 -34.71 49.60
N ASP A 36 -36.51 -35.80 49.06
CA ASP A 36 -35.07 -36.03 48.91
C ASP A 36 -34.49 -34.81 48.18
N PRO A 37 -33.42 -34.16 48.69
CA PRO A 37 -32.85 -33.01 48.02
C PRO A 37 -32.34 -33.44 46.64
N PHE A 38 -33.06 -33.07 45.58
CA PHE A 38 -32.60 -33.25 44.21
C PHE A 38 -31.36 -32.36 44.03
N ASN A 39 -30.18 -32.96 43.99
CA ASN A 39 -29.00 -32.29 43.46
C ASN A 39 -29.22 -32.05 41.96
N VAL A 40 -29.58 -30.82 41.59
CA VAL A 40 -29.58 -30.39 40.20
C VAL A 40 -28.11 -30.16 39.80
N LEU A 41 -27.51 -31.14 39.14
CA LEU A 41 -26.25 -30.95 38.42
C LEU A 41 -26.55 -30.07 37.21
N VAL A 42 -26.17 -28.79 37.27
CA VAL A 42 -26.05 -28.00 36.06
C VAL A 42 -24.81 -28.53 35.35
N ALA A 43 -24.99 -29.28 34.27
CA ALA A 43 -23.89 -29.61 33.37
C ALA A 43 -23.34 -28.27 32.85
N SER A 44 -22.20 -27.83 33.38
CA SER A 44 -21.48 -26.70 32.81
C SER A 44 -20.79 -27.23 31.54
N GLU A 45 -21.41 -27.02 30.39
CA GLU A 45 -20.66 -27.14 29.14
C GLU A 45 -19.61 -26.02 29.13
N ALA A 46 -18.35 -26.39 28.92
CA ALA A 46 -17.29 -25.42 28.75
C ALA A 46 -17.61 -24.61 27.48
N VAL A 47 -17.75 -23.29 27.63
CA VAL A 47 -17.82 -22.39 26.49
C VAL A 47 -16.38 -22.11 26.05
N SER A 48 -15.99 -22.65 24.90
CA SER A 48 -14.69 -22.35 24.28
C SER A 48 -14.79 -21.11 23.42
N VAL A 49 -14.04 -20.05 23.77
CA VAL A 49 -13.86 -18.88 22.92
C VAL A 49 -12.59 -19.07 22.11
N LYS A 50 -12.70 -19.12 20.78
CA LYS A 50 -11.56 -19.23 19.87
C LYS A 50 -11.09 -17.83 19.51
N ILE A 51 -9.87 -17.47 19.92
CA ILE A 51 -9.24 -16.20 19.52
C ILE A 51 -8.44 -16.48 18.24
N PRO A 52 -8.61 -15.70 17.16
CA PRO A 52 -7.77 -15.85 15.99
C PRO A 52 -6.31 -15.53 16.35
N PRO A 53 -5.33 -16.28 15.81
CA PRO A 53 -3.93 -16.03 16.10
C PRO A 53 -3.50 -14.64 15.62
N TYR A 54 -2.70 -13.94 16.42
CA TYR A 54 -2.06 -12.69 16.02
C TYR A 54 -0.90 -12.99 15.06
N ILE A 55 -0.93 -12.39 13.88
CA ILE A 55 0.08 -12.55 12.84
C ILE A 55 0.87 -11.24 12.74
N GLU A 56 2.14 -11.29 13.15
CA GLU A 56 3.05 -10.15 13.09
C GLU A 56 3.45 -9.82 11.64
N VAL A 57 3.60 -8.52 11.36
CA VAL A 57 4.26 -8.05 10.14
C VAL A 57 5.72 -8.51 10.16
N GLN A 58 6.21 -8.98 9.03
CA GLN A 58 7.58 -9.44 8.81
C GLN A 58 8.33 -8.61 7.76
N GLY A 59 7.62 -7.79 6.98
CA GLY A 59 8.24 -6.90 5.99
C GLY A 59 7.25 -6.02 5.25
N ILE A 60 7.79 -5.03 4.56
CA ILE A 60 7.06 -4.18 3.60
C ILE A 60 7.96 -3.95 2.38
N SER A 61 7.39 -3.97 1.18
CA SER A 61 8.07 -3.63 -0.08
C SER A 61 7.26 -2.64 -0.89
N LEU A 62 7.95 -1.83 -1.70
CA LEU A 62 7.33 -0.95 -2.69
C LEU A 62 7.52 -1.54 -4.09
N ASP A 63 6.57 -1.24 -4.96
CA ASP A 63 6.62 -1.56 -6.39
C ASP A 63 7.78 -0.87 -7.12
N ARG A 64 8.28 0.26 -6.60
CA ARG A 64 9.42 1.00 -7.17
C ARG A 64 10.29 1.70 -6.13
N GLY A 65 11.59 1.72 -6.38
CA GLY A 65 12.60 2.39 -5.54
C GLY A 65 12.87 3.85 -5.91
N SER A 66 12.45 4.30 -7.09
CA SER A 66 12.55 5.71 -7.49
C SER A 66 11.50 6.11 -8.53
N VAL A 67 11.19 7.40 -8.59
CA VAL A 67 10.31 8.01 -9.60
C VAL A 67 10.79 9.43 -9.92
N THR A 68 10.66 9.82 -11.17
CA THR A 68 10.87 11.20 -11.61
C THR A 68 9.53 11.78 -12.05
N LEU A 69 9.20 12.97 -11.55
CA LEU A 69 7.95 13.68 -11.82
C LEU A 69 8.25 15.11 -12.28
N ARG A 70 7.34 15.70 -13.05
CA ARG A 70 7.26 17.16 -13.19
C ARG A 70 6.45 17.76 -12.06
N GLU A 71 6.69 19.02 -11.75
CA GLU A 71 5.85 19.78 -10.82
C GLU A 71 4.36 19.66 -11.18
N GLY A 72 3.51 19.31 -10.20
CA GLY A 72 2.09 19.01 -10.40
C GLY A 72 1.78 17.57 -10.80
N GLY A 73 2.77 16.79 -11.24
CA GLY A 73 2.66 15.38 -11.57
C GLY A 73 2.28 14.50 -10.37
N LYS A 74 1.67 13.35 -10.66
CA LYS A 74 1.24 12.39 -9.64
C LYS A 74 1.60 10.97 -10.04
N VAL A 75 1.82 10.13 -9.03
CA VAL A 75 2.03 8.69 -9.17
C VAL A 75 1.53 8.00 -7.91
N THR A 76 1.02 6.78 -8.01
CA THR A 76 0.64 5.98 -6.84
C THR A 76 1.69 4.91 -6.59
N LEU A 77 2.27 4.89 -5.39
CA LEU A 77 3.17 3.84 -4.93
C LEU A 77 2.36 2.72 -4.29
N ASN A 78 2.59 1.48 -4.71
CA ASN A 78 1.92 0.33 -4.11
C ASN A 78 2.83 -0.33 -3.07
N ALA A 79 2.31 -0.50 -1.85
CA ALA A 79 3.01 -1.12 -0.74
C ALA A 79 2.45 -2.52 -0.47
N GLU A 80 3.32 -3.52 -0.42
CA GLU A 80 2.98 -4.91 -0.10
C GLU A 80 3.52 -5.26 1.28
N VAL A 81 2.64 -5.66 2.20
CA VAL A 81 2.98 -6.05 3.58
C VAL A 81 3.02 -7.56 3.66
N THR A 82 4.10 -8.11 4.22
CA THR A 82 4.27 -9.56 4.40
C THR A 82 4.25 -9.95 5.88
N PRO A 83 3.70 -11.12 6.25
CA PRO A 83 2.97 -12.06 5.38
C PRO A 83 1.56 -11.54 5.04
N ASP A 84 0.98 -12.10 3.99
CA ASP A 84 -0.45 -11.93 3.69
C ASP A 84 -1.29 -12.35 4.91
N GLY A 85 -2.17 -11.45 5.35
CA GLY A 85 -3.00 -11.68 6.52
C GLY A 85 -2.37 -11.31 7.87
N ALA A 86 -1.29 -10.52 7.87
CA ALA A 86 -0.84 -9.82 9.08
C ALA A 86 -2.04 -9.12 9.77
N THR A 87 -2.13 -9.24 11.10
CA THR A 87 -3.31 -8.77 11.85
C THR A 87 -3.46 -7.25 11.81
N ASP A 88 -2.35 -6.52 11.74
CA ASP A 88 -2.32 -5.08 11.47
C ASP A 88 -1.40 -4.81 10.28
N SER A 89 -2.01 -4.65 9.10
CA SER A 89 -1.33 -4.34 7.84
C SER A 89 -1.41 -2.86 7.47
N THR A 90 -1.71 -1.99 8.43
CA THR A 90 -1.85 -0.55 8.18
C THR A 90 -0.53 0.04 7.69
N VAL A 91 -0.53 0.61 6.49
CA VAL A 91 0.62 1.32 5.94
C VAL A 91 0.48 2.82 6.26
N THR A 92 1.57 3.38 6.77
CA THR A 92 1.70 4.83 7.02
C THR A 92 2.75 5.41 6.09
N TRP A 93 2.49 6.62 5.60
CA TRP A 93 3.32 7.27 4.60
C TRP A 93 3.94 8.57 5.13
N HIS A 94 5.16 8.84 4.71
CA HIS A 94 5.90 10.05 5.05
C HIS A 94 6.69 10.57 3.86
N SER A 95 6.85 11.89 3.77
CA SER A 95 7.76 12.55 2.83
C SER A 95 8.84 13.28 3.58
N SER A 96 10.10 13.09 3.16
CA SER A 96 11.24 13.81 3.71
C SER A 96 11.19 15.32 3.44
N ASP A 97 10.52 15.74 2.36
CA ASP A 97 10.35 17.15 2.00
C ASP A 97 8.98 17.39 1.32
N SER A 98 8.03 17.86 2.11
CA SER A 98 6.68 18.19 1.66
C SER A 98 6.60 19.38 0.69
N ALA A 99 7.64 20.22 0.60
CA ALA A 99 7.69 21.29 -0.40
C ALA A 99 8.07 20.75 -1.78
N VAL A 100 8.79 19.64 -1.84
CA VAL A 100 9.16 18.96 -3.09
C VAL A 100 8.09 17.94 -3.50
N ALA A 101 7.68 17.04 -2.59
CA ALA A 101 6.66 16.03 -2.87
C ALA A 101 5.83 15.69 -1.63
N THR A 102 4.53 15.49 -1.79
CA THR A 102 3.63 15.02 -0.71
C THR A 102 3.05 13.67 -1.06
N VAL A 103 2.78 12.85 -0.05
CA VAL A 103 2.12 11.54 -0.20
C VAL A 103 0.85 11.51 0.67
N ASP A 104 -0.22 10.92 0.16
CA ASP A 104 -1.47 10.74 0.92
C ASP A 104 -1.57 9.34 1.57
N ALA A 105 -2.69 9.07 2.24
CA ALA A 105 -2.91 7.80 2.94
C ALA A 105 -3.02 6.58 2.00
N ASN A 106 -3.28 6.80 0.71
CA ASN A 106 -3.39 5.73 -0.29
C ASN A 106 -2.06 5.48 -1.02
N GLY A 107 -0.99 6.19 -0.66
CA GLY A 107 0.30 6.11 -1.35
C GLY A 107 0.37 6.95 -2.62
N THR A 108 -0.59 7.86 -2.87
CA THR A 108 -0.52 8.78 -4.01
C THR A 108 0.44 9.92 -3.71
N VAL A 109 1.55 9.95 -4.44
CA VAL A 109 2.57 10.99 -4.41
C VAL A 109 2.18 12.10 -5.38
N THR A 110 2.27 13.35 -4.93
CA THR A 110 2.06 14.58 -5.72
C THR A 110 3.32 15.43 -5.66
N ALA A 111 3.88 15.75 -6.81
CA ALA A 111 5.01 16.67 -6.95
C ALA A 111 4.56 18.13 -6.74
N ARG A 112 5.28 18.86 -5.89
CA ARG A 112 4.95 20.24 -5.49
C ARG A 112 6.00 21.27 -5.86
N GLY A 113 7.26 20.87 -5.97
CA GLY A 113 8.34 21.80 -6.26
C GLY A 113 9.61 21.06 -6.67
N VAL A 114 10.45 21.72 -7.46
CA VAL A 114 11.69 21.14 -7.99
C VAL A 114 12.64 20.72 -6.88
N GLY A 115 13.17 19.51 -6.97
CA GLY A 115 14.11 18.98 -5.98
C GLY A 115 14.08 17.46 -5.87
N LYS A 116 14.59 16.95 -4.76
CA LYS A 116 14.53 15.51 -4.43
C LYS A 116 13.91 15.32 -3.07
N ALA A 117 13.01 14.34 -2.97
CA ALA A 117 12.39 13.91 -1.72
C ALA A 117 12.42 12.39 -1.63
N VAL A 118 12.39 11.85 -0.43
CA VAL A 118 12.23 10.41 -0.18
C VAL A 118 10.84 10.20 0.42
N ILE A 119 10.08 9.30 -0.20
CA ILE A 119 8.80 8.83 0.32
C ILE A 119 9.03 7.52 1.04
N THR A 120 8.63 7.45 2.31
CA THR A 120 8.77 6.27 3.16
C THR A 120 7.40 5.67 3.46
N ALA A 121 7.24 4.38 3.21
CA ALA A 121 6.11 3.58 3.65
C ALA A 121 6.51 2.74 4.86
N SER A 122 5.69 2.72 5.90
CA SER A 122 5.97 1.99 7.14
C SER A 122 4.79 1.13 7.57
N ALA A 123 5.08 -0.12 7.95
CA ALA A 123 4.13 -1.06 8.54
C ALA A 123 4.78 -1.80 9.72
N GLY A 124 4.19 -1.69 10.91
CA GLY A 124 4.81 -2.18 12.15
C GLY A 124 6.18 -1.55 12.40
N SER A 125 7.23 -2.38 12.51
CA SER A 125 8.63 -1.94 12.66
C SER A 125 9.40 -1.87 11.35
N PHE A 126 8.76 -2.16 10.21
CA PHE A 126 9.40 -2.23 8.90
C PHE A 126 9.11 -0.98 8.08
N SER A 127 10.03 -0.64 7.18
CA SER A 127 9.88 0.49 6.25
C SER A 127 10.49 0.18 4.89
N ALA A 128 9.96 0.83 3.86
CA ALA A 128 10.46 0.82 2.49
C ALA A 128 10.45 2.25 1.94
N GLU A 129 11.37 2.56 1.03
CA GLU A 129 11.61 3.92 0.54
C GLU A 129 11.57 4.01 -0.97
N CYS A 130 11.08 5.15 -1.46
CA CYS A 130 11.09 5.54 -2.86
C CYS A 130 11.68 6.94 -3.02
N SER A 131 12.72 7.06 -3.85
CA SER A 131 13.33 8.36 -4.18
C SER A 131 12.53 9.09 -5.25
N VAL A 132 11.98 10.26 -4.93
CA VAL A 132 11.26 11.13 -5.85
C VAL A 132 12.17 12.25 -6.31
N THR A 133 12.36 12.39 -7.61
CA THR A 133 12.97 13.58 -8.21
C THR A 133 11.88 14.40 -8.90
N VAL A 134 11.81 15.69 -8.59
CA VAL A 134 10.86 16.61 -9.21
C VAL A 134 11.63 17.60 -10.07
N ASN A 135 11.31 17.62 -11.36
CA ASN A 135 11.84 18.57 -12.32
C ASN A 135 10.86 19.72 -12.53
N ALA A 136 11.36 20.85 -13.01
CA ALA A 136 10.54 22.03 -13.27
C ALA A 136 9.43 21.69 -14.27
N ALA A 137 8.26 22.31 -14.10
CA ALA A 137 7.32 22.45 -15.20
C ALA A 137 7.92 23.41 -16.23
N GLY A 138 8.94 22.96 -16.98
CA GLY A 138 9.40 23.64 -18.19
C GLY A 138 8.40 23.37 -19.32
N ASP A 139 8.40 24.26 -20.33
CA ASP A 139 7.65 24.07 -21.58
C ASP A 139 7.75 22.60 -22.02
N GLU A 140 6.61 22.01 -22.36
CA GLU A 140 6.55 20.62 -22.80
C GLU A 140 7.49 20.42 -23.99
N ILE A 141 8.65 19.83 -23.75
CA ILE A 141 9.54 19.40 -24.82
C ILE A 141 8.98 18.06 -25.29
N LEU A 142 8.22 18.11 -26.38
CA LEU A 142 7.72 16.91 -27.05
C LEU A 142 8.92 15.97 -27.31
N GLY A 143 8.91 14.76 -26.77
CA GLY A 143 10.04 13.82 -26.86
C GLY A 143 10.91 13.68 -25.62
N ASP A 144 10.83 14.59 -24.64
CA ASP A 144 11.55 14.47 -23.36
C ASP A 144 10.73 13.64 -22.38
N ILE A 145 11.01 12.34 -22.32
CA ILE A 145 10.23 11.34 -21.59
C ILE A 145 10.78 11.15 -20.18
N ASN A 146 12.09 11.28 -20.00
CA ASN A 146 12.72 11.19 -18.68
C ASN A 146 12.64 12.52 -17.88
N LEU A 147 12.17 13.58 -18.53
CA LEU A 147 11.91 14.93 -18.01
C LEU A 147 13.18 15.69 -17.62
N ASP A 148 14.32 15.38 -18.23
CA ASP A 148 15.62 16.02 -17.94
C ASP A 148 15.83 17.36 -18.67
N GLY A 149 14.93 17.69 -19.60
CA GLY A 149 14.97 18.93 -20.38
C GLY A 149 15.72 18.81 -21.71
N GLU A 150 16.16 17.62 -22.09
CA GLU A 150 16.74 17.30 -23.40
C GLU A 150 15.92 16.19 -24.09
N VAL A 151 15.98 16.10 -25.42
CA VAL A 151 15.42 14.94 -26.16
C VAL A 151 16.58 14.11 -26.66
N THR A 152 16.84 13.01 -25.98
CA THR A 152 18.02 12.16 -26.18
C THR A 152 17.63 10.72 -26.49
N ILE A 153 18.66 9.89 -26.69
CA ILE A 153 18.47 8.45 -26.86
C ILE A 153 17.93 7.79 -25.60
N ASP A 154 18.13 8.38 -24.42
CA ASP A 154 17.64 7.84 -23.15
C ASP A 154 16.10 7.93 -23.10
N ASP A 155 15.51 8.95 -23.71
CA ASP A 155 14.06 9.09 -23.86
C ASP A 155 13.48 8.02 -24.80
N ALA A 156 14.13 7.81 -25.94
CA ALA A 156 13.74 6.77 -26.88
C ALA A 156 13.85 5.37 -26.27
N LEU A 157 14.89 5.12 -25.47
CA LEU A 157 15.05 3.86 -24.73
C LEU A 157 13.98 3.69 -23.66
N LEU A 158 13.59 4.77 -22.98
CA LEU A 158 12.54 4.76 -21.97
C LEU A 158 11.17 4.43 -22.62
N LEU A 159 10.87 5.01 -23.78
CA LEU A 159 9.65 4.69 -24.54
C LEU A 159 9.67 3.25 -25.07
N PHE A 160 10.84 2.78 -25.52
CA PHE A 160 11.02 1.40 -25.95
C PHE A 160 10.70 0.43 -24.80
N GLN A 161 11.23 0.70 -23.61
CA GLN A 161 10.98 -0.11 -22.42
C GLN A 161 9.51 -0.08 -22.02
N TYR A 162 8.84 1.08 -22.09
CA TYR A 162 7.41 1.22 -21.85
C TYR A 162 6.59 0.37 -22.82
N SER A 163 6.85 0.48 -24.12
CA SER A 163 6.12 -0.27 -25.16
C SER A 163 6.21 -1.80 -24.99
N MET A 164 7.27 -2.28 -24.32
CA MET A 164 7.55 -3.70 -24.09
C MET A 164 6.99 -4.21 -22.75
N LEU A 165 6.81 -3.32 -21.75
CA LEU A 165 6.38 -3.65 -20.38
C LEU A 165 5.50 -2.54 -19.78
N PRO A 166 4.30 -2.29 -20.33
CA PRO A 166 3.45 -1.16 -19.89
C PRO A 166 2.97 -1.31 -18.44
N ASP A 167 2.81 -2.53 -17.94
CA ASP A 167 2.36 -2.80 -16.56
C ASP A 167 3.44 -2.55 -15.49
N VAL A 168 4.70 -2.30 -15.90
CA VAL A 168 5.84 -2.13 -14.99
C VAL A 168 6.32 -0.68 -14.92
N TYR A 169 6.16 0.07 -16.01
CA TYR A 169 6.58 1.47 -16.11
C TYR A 169 5.35 2.31 -16.43
N GLU A 170 4.84 3.10 -15.49
CA GLU A 170 3.80 4.09 -15.78
C GLU A 170 4.50 5.41 -16.11
N ILE A 171 4.47 5.81 -17.39
CA ILE A 171 4.93 7.15 -17.80
C ILE A 171 3.76 8.12 -17.63
N ALA A 172 3.93 9.10 -16.76
CA ALA A 172 2.93 10.13 -16.49
C ALA A 172 2.85 11.14 -17.64
N TYR A 173 2.36 10.72 -18.81
CA TYR A 173 2.16 11.62 -19.95
C TYR A 173 1.15 11.09 -20.97
N GLU A 174 -0.15 11.42 -20.81
CA GLU A 174 -1.19 10.96 -21.74
C GLU A 174 -1.29 11.78 -23.05
N GLY A 175 -0.40 12.76 -23.28
CA GLY A 175 -0.60 13.79 -24.30
C GLY A 175 0.43 13.90 -25.44
N GLY A 176 1.49 13.09 -25.47
CA GLY A 176 2.62 13.36 -26.38
C GLY A 176 3.56 12.20 -26.68
N LEU A 177 3.12 10.96 -26.49
CA LEU A 177 3.94 9.76 -26.68
C LEU A 177 3.62 8.99 -27.98
N ASP A 178 2.47 9.25 -28.58
CA ASP A 178 2.09 8.76 -29.91
C ASP A 178 2.69 9.70 -30.96
N PHE A 179 3.96 9.45 -31.31
CA PHE A 179 4.70 10.24 -32.29
C PHE A 179 4.27 9.91 -33.72
N THR A 180 3.75 8.70 -33.95
CA THR A 180 3.23 8.26 -35.25
C THR A 180 1.83 8.82 -35.55
N LYS A 181 1.12 9.29 -34.52
CA LYS A 181 -0.25 9.81 -34.56
C LYS A 181 -1.26 8.76 -35.03
N ASP A 182 -1.02 7.49 -34.71
CA ASP A 182 -1.87 6.38 -35.12
C ASP A 182 -2.90 5.97 -34.05
N GLY A 183 -2.78 6.53 -32.85
CA GLY A 183 -3.69 6.32 -31.72
C GLY A 183 -3.19 5.28 -30.70
N ASP A 184 -2.07 4.61 -30.98
CA ASP A 184 -1.46 3.63 -30.08
C ASP A 184 -0.03 4.06 -29.72
N VAL A 185 0.39 3.85 -28.47
CA VAL A 185 1.79 4.10 -28.05
C VAL A 185 2.55 2.79 -28.14
N THR A 186 3.33 2.62 -29.20
CA THR A 186 4.00 1.37 -29.56
C THR A 186 5.51 1.53 -29.72
N ILE A 187 6.16 0.44 -30.12
CA ILE A 187 7.59 0.44 -30.47
C ILE A 187 7.90 1.33 -31.68
N ASP A 188 6.92 1.58 -32.56
CA ASP A 188 7.10 2.43 -33.74
C ASP A 188 7.27 3.91 -33.33
N ASP A 189 6.58 4.34 -32.27
CA ASP A 189 6.78 5.65 -31.65
C ASP A 189 8.17 5.79 -31.03
N ALA A 190 8.63 4.75 -30.33
CA ALA A 190 9.98 4.71 -29.77
C ALA A 190 11.06 4.76 -30.86
N LEU A 191 10.87 4.04 -31.97
CA LEU A 191 11.78 4.06 -33.11
C LEU A 191 11.80 5.43 -33.81
N LEU A 192 10.66 6.11 -33.90
CA LEU A 192 10.58 7.45 -34.46
C LEU A 192 11.31 8.46 -33.56
N LEU A 193 11.11 8.39 -32.25
CA LEU A 193 11.83 9.22 -31.28
C LEU A 193 13.35 8.96 -31.31
N PHE A 194 13.76 7.69 -31.45
CA PHE A 194 15.17 7.31 -31.62
C PHE A 194 15.79 7.91 -32.88
N GLN A 195 15.06 7.92 -34.01
CA GLN A 195 15.56 8.52 -35.25
C GLN A 195 15.73 10.03 -35.10
N TYR A 196 14.79 10.69 -34.41
CA TYR A 196 14.88 12.10 -34.09
C TYR A 196 16.08 12.42 -33.22
N SER A 197 16.29 11.68 -32.12
CA SER A 197 17.39 11.94 -31.18
C SER A 197 18.78 11.80 -31.83
N MET A 198 18.89 11.01 -32.90
CA MET A 198 20.13 10.80 -33.64
C MET A 198 20.38 11.86 -34.73
N LEU A 199 19.33 12.42 -35.34
CA LEU A 199 19.40 13.35 -36.47
C LEU A 199 18.25 14.39 -36.41
N PRO A 200 18.26 15.32 -35.44
CA PRO A 200 17.11 16.21 -35.18
C PRO A 200 16.81 17.18 -36.33
N ASP A 201 17.84 17.61 -37.08
CA ASP A 201 17.70 18.51 -38.24
C ASP A 201 17.01 17.83 -39.45
N ILE A 202 16.95 16.50 -39.47
CA ILE A 202 16.45 15.71 -40.61
C ILE A 202 15.04 15.18 -40.35
N TYR A 203 14.66 14.96 -39.08
CA TYR A 203 13.38 14.36 -38.69
C TYR A 203 12.63 15.19 -37.64
N PRO A 204 12.27 16.46 -37.90
CA PRO A 204 11.66 17.31 -36.88
C PRO A 204 10.36 16.69 -36.34
N LEU A 205 10.20 16.71 -35.02
CA LEU A 205 8.94 16.36 -34.36
C LEU A 205 7.84 17.32 -34.85
N ALA A 206 6.70 16.77 -35.27
CA ALA A 206 5.63 17.49 -35.98
C ALA A 206 4.47 17.93 -35.08
#